data_AF-A0A552D0M2-F1
#
_entry.id   AF-A0A552D0M2-F1
#
_cell.length_a   1.000
_cell.length_b   1.000
_cell.length_c   1.000
_cell.angle_alpha   90.00
_cell.angle_beta   90.00
_cell.angle_gamma   90.00
#
_symmetry.space_group_name_H-M   'P 1'
#
loop_
_entity.id
_entity.type
_entity.pdbx_description
1 polymer ?
#
loop_
_entity_poly.entity_id
_entity_poly.type
_entity_poly.pdbx_seq_one_letter_code
_entity_poly.pdbx_strand_id
1 'polypeptide(L)' 'MRFIRDLNPESQKMLERIYRASKHHQVRERAKCILLSFQGTT' A
#
# COMPACT_ATOMS: atom_id res chain seq x y z
N MET A 1 -0.48 -13.52 3.75
CA MET A 1 -0.64 -12.05 3.67
C MET A 1 -1.59 -11.62 4.77
N ARG A 2 -1.30 -10.54 5.49
CA ARG A 2 -2.14 -10.06 6.59
C ARG A 2 -3.13 -9.04 6.02
N PHE A 3 -4.42 -9.33 6.09
CA PHE A 3 -5.46 -8.39 5.69
C PHE A 3 -5.46 -7.20 6.65
N ILE A 4 -5.36 -5.98 6.11
CA ILE A 4 -5.42 -4.75 6.89
C ILE A 4 -6.83 -4.21 6.71
N ARG A 5 -7.64 -4.29 7.76
CA ARG A 5 -9.05 -3.86 7.73
C ARG A 5 -9.20 -2.35 7.88
N ASP A 6 -8.31 -1.73 8.66
CA ASP A 6 -8.36 -0.31 8.96
C ASP A 6 -7.05 0.34 8.50
N LEU A 7 -7.06 0.87 7.28
CA LEU A 7 -6.02 1.75 6.78
C LEU A 7 -6.57 3.18 6.80
N ASN A 8 -5.94 4.05 7.59
CA ASN A 8 -6.36 5.44 7.66
C ASN A 8 -6.22 6.11 6.27
N PRO A 9 -7.13 7.02 5.85
CA PRO A 9 -7.08 7.64 4.52
C PRO A 9 -5.74 8.36 4.23
N GLU A 10 -5.14 8.94 5.26
CA GLU A 10 -3.81 9.56 5.17
C GLU A 10 -2.71 8.53 4.89
N SER A 11 -2.79 7.36 5.52
CA SER A 11 -1.87 6.24 5.25
C SER A 11 -2.03 5.70 3.84
N GLN A 12 -3.26 5.65 3.31
CA GLN A 12 -3.52 5.25 1.92
C GLN A 12 -2.86 6.22 0.94
N LYS A 13 -3.06 7.53 1.09
CA LYS A 13 -2.40 8.55 0.26
C LYS A 13 -0.87 8.48 0.36
N MET A 14 -0.35 8.25 1.57
CA MET A 14 1.09 8.09 1.77
C MET A 14 1.64 6.87 1.03
N LEU A 15 0.95 5.73 1.11
CA LEU A 15 1.32 4.49 0.41
C LEU A 15 1.25 4.64 -1.11
N GLU A 16 0.24 5.33 -1.64
CA GLU A 16 0.17 5.65 -3.07
C GLU A 16 1.34 6.53 -3.53
N ARG A 17 1.72 7.53 -2.73
CA ARG A 17 2.90 8.36 -2.99
C ARG A 17 4.17 7.52 -2.97
N ILE A 18 4.33 6.64 -1.98
CA ILE A 18 5.49 5.74 -1.88
C ILE A 18 5.55 4.80 -3.08
N TYR A 19 4.41 4.23 -3.49
CA TYR A 19 4.33 3.37 -4.67
C TYR A 19 4.77 4.10 -5.95
N ARG A 20 4.38 5.37 -6.13
CA ARG A 20 4.71 6.15 -7.33
C ARG A 20 6.10 6.80 -7.31
N ALA A 21 6.56 7.25 -6.15
CA ALA A 21 7.77 8.08 -6.03
C ALA A 21 9.00 7.33 -5.51
N SER A 22 8.85 6.12 -4.94
CA SER A 22 9.98 5.41 -4.38
C SER A 22 10.92 4.85 -5.46
N LYS A 23 12.21 5.16 -5.30
CA LYS A 23 13.31 4.63 -6.14
C LYS A 23 13.52 3.12 -5.93
N HIS A 24 13.17 2.60 -4.75
CA HIS A 24 13.41 1.22 -4.38
C HIS A 24 12.24 0.32 -4.77
N HIS A 25 12.51 -0.65 -5.64
CA HIS A 25 11.49 -1.59 -6.14
C HIS A 25 10.74 -2.32 -5.03
N GLN A 26 11.47 -2.87 -4.06
CA GLN A 26 10.91 -3.60 -2.92
C GLN A 26 9.93 -2.76 -2.09
N VAL A 27 10.19 -1.46 -1.96
CA VAL A 27 9.33 -0.53 -1.23
C VAL A 27 8.04 -0.26 -2.02
N ARG A 28 8.13 -0.13 -3.35
CA ARG A 28 6.95 0.02 -4.21
C ARG A 28 6.05 -1.22 -4.16
N GLU A 29 6.64 -2.41 -4.31
CA GLU A 29 5.87 -3.66 -4.25
C GLU A 29 5.20 -3.83 -2.90
N ARG A 30 5.90 -3.55 -1.81
CA ARG A 30 5.34 -3.65 -0.47
C ARG A 30 4.20 -2.66 -0.26
N ALA A 31 4.34 -1.41 -0.71
CA ALA A 31 3.27 -0.42 -0.67
C ALA A 31 2.05 -0.87 -1.50
N LYS A 32 2.28 -1.41 -2.70
CA LYS A 32 1.23 -1.97 -3.56
C LYS A 32 0.51 -3.13 -2.91
N CYS A 33 1.21 -4.10 -2.33
CA CYS A 33 0.60 -5.24 -1.63
C CYS A 33 -0.25 -4.80 -0.44
N ILE A 34 0.19 -3.79 0.32
CA ILE A 34 -0.58 -3.22 1.45
C ILE A 34 -1.87 -2.57 0.94
N LEU A 35 -1.80 -1.77 -0.12
CA LEU A 35 -2.97 -1.12 -0.74
C LEU A 35 -3.97 -2.15 -1.26
N LEU A 36 -3.50 -3.19 -1.96
CA LEU A 36 -4.35 -4.27 -2.47
C LEU A 36 -4.99 -5.10 -1.35
N SER A 37 -4.23 -5.38 -0.28
CA SER A 37 -4.75 -6.09 0.89
C SER A 37 -5.80 -5.29 1.65
N PHE A 38 -5.74 -3.95 1.57
CA PHE A 38 -6.76 -3.06 2.15
C PHE A 38 -8.00 -2.94 1.27
N GLN A 39 -7.84 -2.87 -0.06
CA GLN A 39 -8.95 -2.78 -1.02
C GLN A 39 -9.83 -4.04 -1.08
N GLY A 40 -9.43 -5.13 -0.41
CA GLY A 40 -10.22 -6.36 -0.37
C GLY A 40 -10.37 -7.05 -1.72
N THR A 41 -9.47 -6.77 -2.67
CA THR A 41 -9.41 -7.47 -3.95
C THR A 41 -8.75 -8.84 -3.73
N THR A 42 -9.52 -9.76 -3.15
CA THR A 42 -9.33 -11.21 -3.25
C THR A 42 -10.53 -11.76 -4.00
#